data_AF-A0A0D6L853-F1
#
_entry.id   AF-A0A0D6L853-F1
#
_cell.length_a   1.000
_cell.length_b   1.000
_cell.length_c   1.000
_cell.angle_alpha   90.00
_cell.angle_beta   90.00
_cell.angle_gamma   90.00
#
_symmetry.space_group_name_H-M   'P 1'
#
loop_
_entity.id
_entity.type
_entity.pdbx_description
1 polymer ?
#
loop_
_entity_poly.entity_id
_entity_poly.type
_entity_poly.pdbx_seq_one_letter_code
_entity_poly.pdbx_strand_id
1 'polypeptide(L)'
;MTEEAEEEVLGNDSFELASLFSFSLNHRILPRCATSARIEPDSRETLVAVNNESSLHIPDKIKCITTVPFGMGYDYIVVGTESQVGKLGELDRMILCGGNCAIWGFDETGKDVYWTVTGDAVTTMCFCDFDGDGEMELIIGSPDSELRIFKNDLMRAELLETDAVIVLQGFDRNRFGYALANGTVGMYHQDQRLWRIKSKSVITAILPYPNNDMITCAWNSGKIDVRSINENGEVVCRDSTLSGQTVIAGFISMMNNDDELEFTVVTAEGKVNTSRDCSFTQIELSNFEQEEQLSESEKEKDFRIPIGTSVECKLFVSKSDRNLYLVLEASHEILDWVMDTFLIDIDYPIDPEEDLMEIRFLGLASKRDQELCIKHFQSDGKTIIYHECMETAGNIIQSLCDYFVIDTLEAHAEFPDKFAEVEEICNELDSMYDVRDRLTTDLTEKQTLLMEVVVRAEDAIVIDDITHSGQHQLIYVIEMTNNKIKHD
;
A
#
# COMPACT_ATOMS: atom_id res chain seq x y z
N MET A 1 -57.80 -31.50 28.34
CA MET A 1 -56.34 -31.70 28.32
C MET A 1 -55.84 -31.24 26.97
N THR A 2 -55.55 -29.96 26.90
CA THR A 2 -54.86 -29.28 25.80
C THR A 2 -54.16 -28.13 26.52
N GLU A 3 -52.88 -28.32 26.79
CA GLU A 3 -51.99 -27.33 27.39
C GLU A 3 -51.83 -26.18 26.40
N GLU A 4 -52.13 -24.97 26.86
CA GLU A 4 -51.81 -23.71 26.20
C GLU A 4 -50.31 -23.46 26.38
N ALA A 5 -49.61 -23.26 25.28
CA ALA A 5 -48.20 -22.88 25.27
C ALA A 5 -48.09 -21.40 25.67
N GLU A 6 -47.30 -21.13 26.71
CA GLU A 6 -46.85 -19.78 27.07
C GLU A 6 -45.77 -19.34 26.06
N GLU A 7 -46.06 -18.29 25.29
CA GLU A 7 -45.04 -17.58 24.49
C GLU A 7 -44.14 -16.77 25.43
N GLU A 8 -42.88 -17.20 25.59
CA GLU A 8 -41.82 -16.39 26.17
C GLU A 8 -41.44 -15.26 25.20
N VAL A 9 -41.61 -14.02 25.67
CA VAL A 9 -41.13 -12.80 25.00
C VAL A 9 -39.62 -12.70 25.20
N LEU A 10 -38.83 -12.96 24.16
CA LEU A 10 -37.38 -12.75 24.13
C LEU A 10 -37.04 -11.41 23.43
N GLY A 11 -36.10 -10.67 24.03
CA GLY A 11 -35.72 -9.30 23.66
C GLY A 11 -34.88 -9.16 22.39
N ASN A 12 -34.89 -7.96 21.81
CA ASN A 12 -34.16 -7.57 20.60
C ASN A 12 -32.79 -6.94 20.95
N ASP A 13 -31.73 -7.29 20.21
CA ASP A 13 -30.35 -6.83 20.42
C ASP A 13 -29.84 -5.88 19.31
N SER A 14 -28.92 -4.95 19.64
CA SER A 14 -28.35 -3.92 18.75
C SER A 14 -26.81 -3.78 18.90
N PHE A 15 -26.07 -3.73 17.78
CA PHE A 15 -24.61 -3.50 17.77
C PHE A 15 -24.27 -2.00 17.71
N GLU A 16 -23.77 -1.43 18.81
CA GLU A 16 -23.30 -0.02 18.87
C GLU A 16 -21.83 0.07 19.30
N LEU A 17 -21.06 0.90 18.59
CA LEU A 17 -19.70 1.28 18.99
C LEU A 17 -19.79 2.31 20.11
N ALA A 18 -19.26 1.98 21.29
CA ALA A 18 -19.21 2.92 22.40
C ALA A 18 -17.90 3.72 22.34
N SER A 19 -18.01 5.04 22.20
CA SER A 19 -16.86 5.94 22.41
C SER A 19 -16.47 5.91 23.89
N LEU A 20 -15.23 5.48 24.17
CA LEU A 20 -14.66 5.44 25.52
C LEU A 20 -14.29 6.84 25.98
N PHE A 21 -13.55 7.56 25.14
CA PHE A 21 -13.18 8.95 25.39
C PHE A 21 -12.81 9.65 24.09
N SER A 22 -13.01 10.97 24.08
CA SER A 22 -12.54 11.83 23.00
C SER A 22 -11.86 13.05 23.57
N PHE A 23 -10.70 13.38 23.02
CA PHE A 23 -9.96 14.60 23.35
C PHE A 23 -9.39 15.24 22.09
N SER A 24 -9.01 16.51 22.18
CA SER A 24 -8.43 17.27 21.07
C SER A 24 -7.01 17.68 21.40
N LEU A 25 -6.11 17.41 20.47
CA LEU A 25 -4.75 17.94 20.47
C LEU A 25 -4.79 19.36 19.86
N ASN A 26 -4.06 20.29 20.45
CA ASN A 26 -4.01 21.69 19.97
C ASN A 26 -3.17 21.88 18.70
N HIS A 27 -2.78 20.79 18.03
CA HIS A 27 -1.84 20.79 16.93
C HIS A 27 -2.33 19.89 15.79
N ARG A 28 -1.94 20.26 14.55
CA ARG A 28 -2.20 19.43 13.36
C ARG A 28 -1.21 18.29 13.29
N ILE A 29 -1.73 17.07 13.20
CA ILE A 29 -0.91 15.86 13.13
C ILE A 29 -0.70 15.47 11.67
N LEU A 30 0.49 14.96 11.37
CA LEU A 30 0.81 14.44 10.05
C LEU A 30 0.02 13.14 9.74
N PRO A 31 -0.44 12.92 8.50
CA PRO A 31 -1.07 11.66 8.11
C PRO A 31 -0.17 10.46 8.42
N ARG A 32 -0.77 9.36 8.90
CA ARG A 32 -0.06 8.12 9.31
C ARG A 32 1.02 8.30 10.38
N CYS A 33 1.07 9.46 11.04
CA CYS A 33 2.07 9.78 12.06
C CYS A 33 1.47 9.81 13.47
N ALA A 34 0.56 8.88 13.78
CA ALA A 34 0.01 8.67 15.10
C ALA A 34 -0.08 7.17 15.39
N THR A 35 0.38 6.76 16.56
CA THR A 35 0.37 5.39 17.06
C THR A 35 0.35 5.39 18.58
N SER A 36 0.21 4.24 19.21
CA SER A 36 0.38 4.07 20.65
C SER A 36 1.70 3.34 20.95
N ALA A 37 2.34 3.73 22.06
CA ALA A 37 3.62 3.19 22.49
C ALA A 37 3.77 3.25 24.01
N ARG A 38 4.49 2.28 24.57
CA ARG A 38 5.03 2.36 25.93
C ARG A 38 6.38 3.07 25.92
N ILE A 39 6.40 4.33 26.35
CA ILE A 39 7.62 5.15 26.32
C ILE A 39 8.55 4.87 27.52
N GLU A 40 7.99 4.50 28.67
CA GLU A 40 8.76 4.23 29.89
C GLU A 40 8.60 2.78 30.37
N PRO A 41 9.66 2.16 30.94
CA PRO A 41 9.57 0.87 31.62
C PRO A 41 8.51 0.96 32.73
N ASP A 42 7.44 0.16 32.61
CA ASP A 42 6.29 0.10 33.53
C ASP A 42 5.21 1.20 33.37
N SER A 43 5.26 2.02 32.31
CA SER A 43 4.15 2.92 31.99
C SER A 43 3.02 2.22 31.23
N ARG A 44 1.83 2.80 31.32
CA ARG A 44 0.75 2.49 30.37
C ARG A 44 1.16 2.91 28.96
N GLU A 45 0.47 2.33 27.99
CA GLU A 45 0.59 2.76 26.60
C GLU A 45 0.10 4.21 26.45
N THR A 46 0.84 5.01 25.69
CA THR A 46 0.57 6.42 25.49
C THR A 46 0.50 6.75 24.01
N LEU A 47 -0.32 7.74 23.66
CA LEU A 47 -0.40 8.24 22.29
C LEU A 47 0.92 8.94 21.91
N VAL A 48 1.53 8.45 20.84
CA VAL A 48 2.67 9.09 20.16
C VAL A 48 2.14 9.65 18.85
N ALA A 49 2.30 10.96 18.65
CA ALA A 49 1.92 11.61 17.40
C ALA A 49 2.95 12.67 17.00
N VAL A 50 3.21 12.78 15.69
CA VAL A 50 4.13 13.77 15.14
C VAL A 50 3.36 14.93 14.53
N ASN A 51 3.67 16.14 14.98
CA ASN A 51 3.18 17.41 14.44
C ASN A 51 4.21 18.00 13.46
N ASN A 52 3.74 18.76 12.47
CA ASN A 52 4.55 19.64 11.61
C ASN A 52 5.51 20.57 12.36
N GLU A 53 5.21 20.96 13.61
CA GLU A 53 6.03 21.89 14.41
C GLU A 53 7.00 21.18 15.37
N SER A 54 7.12 19.85 15.30
CA SER A 54 8.03 19.11 16.18
C SER A 54 9.49 19.38 15.82
N SER A 55 10.33 19.63 16.83
CA SER A 55 11.78 19.82 16.71
C SER A 55 12.53 18.50 16.45
N LEU A 56 11.94 17.61 15.67
CA LEU A 56 12.65 16.45 15.16
C LEU A 56 13.61 16.98 14.09
N HIS A 57 14.91 17.02 14.41
CA HIS A 57 15.98 17.40 13.48
C HIS A 57 16.20 16.32 12.42
N ILE A 58 15.13 15.90 11.75
CA ILE A 58 15.13 14.98 10.63
C ILE A 58 15.03 15.86 9.38
N PRO A 59 16.09 15.96 8.57
CA PRO A 59 16.11 16.82 7.38
C PRO A 59 15.14 16.33 6.29
N ASP A 60 14.70 15.07 6.37
CA ASP A 60 13.82 14.43 5.41
C ASP A 60 12.34 14.46 5.82
N LYS A 61 11.46 14.32 4.83
CA LYS A 61 10.01 14.30 5.03
C LYS A 61 9.58 13.02 5.74
N ILE A 62 9.03 13.17 6.94
CA ILE A 62 8.42 12.06 7.69
C ILE A 62 7.15 11.58 6.97
N LYS A 63 7.13 10.32 6.52
CA LYS A 63 5.96 9.70 5.87
C LYS A 63 4.99 9.05 6.86
N CYS A 64 5.52 8.38 7.88
CA CYS A 64 4.76 7.70 8.93
C CYS A 64 5.65 7.43 10.15
N ILE A 65 5.03 6.96 11.25
CA ILE A 65 5.72 6.44 12.43
C ILE A 65 5.21 5.04 12.73
N THR A 66 6.08 4.17 13.24
CA THR A 66 5.68 2.86 13.79
C THR A 66 6.37 2.63 15.13
N THR A 67 5.82 1.69 15.91
CA THR A 67 6.32 1.32 17.23
C THR A 67 6.75 -0.13 17.24
N VAL A 68 7.88 -0.39 17.90
CA VAL A 68 8.49 -1.71 17.94
C VAL A 68 8.77 -2.13 19.38
N PRO A 69 8.10 -3.17 19.90
CA PRO A 69 8.34 -3.66 21.24
C PRO A 69 9.57 -4.56 21.28
N PHE A 70 10.77 -3.96 21.31
CA PHE A 70 12.01 -4.68 21.63
C PHE A 70 12.33 -4.57 23.12
N GLY A 71 12.65 -5.70 23.75
CA GLY A 71 13.23 -5.72 25.09
C GLY A 71 12.24 -5.70 26.26
N MET A 72 12.73 -5.26 27.42
CA MET A 72 12.10 -5.40 28.73
C MET A 72 11.53 -4.05 29.22
N GLY A 73 10.49 -3.54 28.55
CA GLY A 73 9.59 -2.55 29.17
C GLY A 73 9.31 -1.24 28.41
N TYR A 74 9.92 -0.96 27.26
CA TYR A 74 9.61 0.23 26.44
C TYR A 74 9.70 -0.08 24.94
N ASP A 75 8.98 0.68 24.13
CA ASP A 75 8.87 0.51 22.69
C ASP A 75 9.79 1.49 21.94
N TYR A 76 10.41 1.02 20.87
CA TYR A 76 11.20 1.83 19.95
C TYR A 76 10.26 2.52 18.95
N ILE A 77 10.46 3.81 18.71
CA ILE A 77 9.69 4.55 17.70
C ILE A 77 10.56 4.69 16.45
N VAL A 78 10.09 4.15 15.34
CA VAL A 78 10.74 4.26 14.03
C VAL A 78 10.02 5.36 13.24
N VAL A 79 10.79 6.32 12.74
CA VAL A 79 10.26 7.55 12.10
C VAL A 79 10.70 7.60 10.64
N GLY A 80 9.75 7.85 9.73
CA GLY A 80 10.03 8.28 8.36
C GLY A 80 9.85 7.25 7.25
N THR A 81 9.52 5.99 7.55
CA THR A 81 9.45 4.90 6.57
C THR A 81 8.23 4.02 6.75
N GLU A 82 7.66 3.54 5.64
CA GLU A 82 6.69 2.44 5.68
C GLU A 82 7.36 1.24 6.33
N SER A 83 6.88 0.82 7.49
CA SER A 83 7.64 -0.11 8.33
C SER A 83 6.76 -1.04 9.11
N GLN A 84 7.29 -2.24 9.32
CA GLN A 84 6.60 -3.30 10.02
C GLN A 84 7.60 -4.16 10.79
N VAL A 85 7.10 -4.77 11.86
CA VAL A 85 7.88 -5.65 12.72
C VAL A 85 7.37 -7.06 12.52
N GLY A 86 8.28 -8.00 12.34
CA GLY A 86 7.92 -9.40 12.30
C GLY A 86 9.12 -10.32 12.28
N LYS A 87 8.80 -11.60 12.16
CA LYS A 87 9.77 -12.67 11.97
C LYS A 87 9.88 -12.95 10.48
N LEU A 88 11.11 -12.91 9.96
CA LEU A 88 11.43 -13.32 8.61
C LEU A 88 12.74 -14.13 8.67
N GLY A 89 12.71 -15.36 8.18
CA GLY A 89 13.83 -16.31 8.28
C GLY A 89 14.12 -16.75 9.72
N GLU A 90 15.41 -16.82 10.06
CA GLU A 90 15.87 -17.31 11.37
C GLU A 90 15.75 -16.25 12.50
N LEU A 91 15.51 -14.99 12.18
CA LEU A 91 15.47 -13.90 13.16
C LEU A 91 14.06 -13.73 13.74
N ASP A 92 13.92 -13.89 15.05
CA ASP A 92 12.63 -13.84 15.74
C ASP A 92 11.95 -12.48 15.67
N ARG A 93 12.70 -11.37 15.59
CA ARG A 93 12.17 -10.01 15.45
C ARG A 93 13.12 -9.12 14.65
N MET A 94 12.59 -8.48 13.61
CA MET A 94 13.29 -7.53 12.75
C MET A 94 12.38 -6.35 12.42
N ILE A 95 12.96 -5.16 12.27
CA ILE A 95 12.28 -3.98 11.73
C ILE A 95 12.47 -3.98 10.23
N LEU A 96 11.39 -4.13 9.47
CA LEU A 96 11.40 -3.93 8.03
C LEU A 96 11.00 -2.50 7.70
N CYS A 97 11.73 -1.90 6.75
CA CYS A 97 11.51 -0.56 6.25
C CYS A 97 11.48 -0.58 4.72
N GLY A 98 10.35 -0.17 4.14
CA GLY A 98 10.15 -0.02 2.70
C GLY A 98 10.57 1.37 2.23
N GLY A 99 11.24 1.40 1.07
CA GLY A 99 11.72 2.61 0.41
C GLY A 99 11.34 2.67 -1.06
N ASN A 100 12.12 3.41 -1.85
CA ASN A 100 12.00 3.44 -3.30
C ASN A 100 12.67 2.18 -3.87
N CYS A 101 11.86 1.21 -4.30
CA CYS A 101 12.29 -0.05 -4.91
C CYS A 101 13.18 -0.95 -4.01
N ALA A 102 13.18 -0.73 -2.70
CA ALA A 102 14.01 -1.50 -1.78
C ALA A 102 13.31 -1.71 -0.43
N ILE A 103 13.58 -2.86 0.18
CA ILE A 103 13.19 -3.19 1.54
C ILE A 103 14.47 -3.44 2.33
N TRP A 104 14.56 -2.79 3.49
CA TRP A 104 15.66 -2.96 4.43
C TRP A 104 15.14 -3.62 5.69
N GLY A 105 15.93 -4.49 6.29
CA GLY A 105 15.62 -5.10 7.58
C GLY A 105 16.74 -4.89 8.58
N PHE A 106 16.36 -4.40 9.77
CA PHE A 106 17.26 -4.05 10.85
C PHE A 106 16.99 -4.89 12.10
N ASP A 107 18.05 -5.33 12.77
CA ASP A 107 17.94 -5.99 14.07
C ASP A 107 17.68 -4.98 15.21
N GLU A 108 17.54 -5.50 16.44
CA GLU A 108 17.34 -4.68 17.66
C GLU A 108 18.49 -3.70 17.94
N THR A 109 19.67 -3.92 17.34
CA THR A 109 20.84 -3.04 17.46
C THR A 109 20.88 -1.96 16.38
N GLY A 110 19.97 -2.03 15.39
CA GLY A 110 19.94 -1.16 14.22
C GLY A 110 20.93 -1.58 13.12
N LYS A 111 21.49 -2.80 13.20
CA LYS A 111 22.35 -3.35 12.16
C LYS A 111 21.50 -3.86 11.00
N ASP A 112 21.94 -3.60 9.78
CA ASP A 112 21.37 -4.18 8.57
C ASP A 112 21.59 -5.71 8.54
N VAL A 113 20.50 -6.46 8.47
CA VAL A 113 20.50 -7.93 8.48
C VAL A 113 19.73 -8.53 7.31
N TYR A 114 18.92 -7.72 6.64
CA TYR A 114 18.12 -8.12 5.48
C TYR A 114 18.06 -6.97 4.48
N TRP A 115 18.13 -7.30 3.20
CA TRP A 115 17.84 -6.35 2.13
C TRP A 115 17.27 -7.10 0.93
N THR A 116 16.28 -6.51 0.27
CA THR A 116 15.80 -6.98 -1.02
C THR A 116 15.35 -5.81 -1.89
N VAL A 117 15.21 -6.07 -3.19
CA VAL A 117 14.78 -5.10 -4.20
C VAL A 117 13.37 -5.44 -4.65
N THR A 118 12.55 -4.41 -4.86
CA THR A 118 11.15 -4.54 -5.30
C THR A 118 10.95 -3.88 -6.66
N GLY A 119 9.91 -4.28 -7.39
CA GLY A 119 9.63 -3.74 -8.73
C GLY A 119 9.33 -2.24 -8.74
N ASP A 120 8.64 -1.74 -7.70
CA ASP A 120 8.36 -0.32 -7.50
C ASP A 120 8.50 0.06 -6.01
N ALA A 121 8.27 1.33 -5.67
CA ALA A 121 8.24 1.84 -4.32
C ALA A 121 7.27 1.03 -3.43
N VAL A 122 7.65 0.88 -2.16
CA VAL A 122 6.81 0.20 -1.17
C VAL A 122 5.97 1.25 -0.45
N THR A 123 4.65 1.17 -0.59
CA THR A 123 3.69 2.11 0.05
C THR A 123 3.07 1.55 1.32
N THR A 124 3.04 0.24 1.46
CA THR A 124 2.50 -0.45 2.63
C THR A 124 3.03 -1.88 2.68
N MET A 125 3.03 -2.49 3.85
CA MET A 125 3.47 -3.86 4.07
C MET A 125 2.65 -4.51 5.18
N CYS A 126 2.40 -5.81 5.06
CA CYS A 126 1.86 -6.65 6.12
C CYS A 126 2.59 -8.01 6.19
N PHE A 127 2.37 -8.77 7.26
CA PHE A 127 2.85 -10.13 7.41
C PHE A 127 1.64 -11.06 7.38
N CYS A 128 1.71 -12.14 6.61
CA CYS A 128 0.66 -13.14 6.49
C CYS A 128 1.33 -14.48 6.11
N ASP A 129 0.95 -15.58 6.76
CA ASP A 129 1.25 -16.96 6.34
C ASP A 129 0.41 -17.28 5.10
N PHE A 130 0.95 -16.88 3.96
CA PHE A 130 0.30 -16.88 2.66
C PHE A 130 0.12 -18.31 2.14
N ASP A 131 1.04 -19.23 2.43
CA ASP A 131 0.97 -20.61 1.97
C ASP A 131 0.42 -21.61 2.98
N GLY A 132 0.22 -21.19 4.23
CA GLY A 132 -0.28 -22.05 5.30
C GLY A 132 0.78 -23.03 5.81
N ASP A 133 2.07 -22.77 5.59
CA ASP A 133 3.15 -23.60 6.12
C ASP A 133 3.54 -23.25 7.56
N GLY A 134 2.95 -22.19 8.11
CA GLY A 134 3.15 -21.75 9.48
C GLY A 134 4.29 -20.74 9.66
N GLU A 135 5.02 -20.41 8.59
CA GLU A 135 5.93 -19.27 8.53
C GLU A 135 5.20 -18.05 7.97
N MET A 136 5.61 -16.85 8.40
CA MET A 136 4.97 -15.62 7.93
C MET A 136 5.69 -15.10 6.69
N GLU A 137 4.98 -14.87 5.59
CA GLU A 137 5.50 -14.13 4.44
C GLU A 137 5.28 -12.63 4.60
N LEU A 138 6.19 -11.86 3.99
CA LEU A 138 6.09 -10.41 3.87
C LEU A 138 5.28 -10.08 2.61
N ILE A 139 4.15 -9.41 2.78
CA ILE A 139 3.35 -8.89 1.68
C ILE A 139 3.61 -7.40 1.58
N ILE A 140 3.96 -6.92 0.40
CA ILE A 140 4.11 -5.50 0.12
C ILE A 140 3.05 -5.03 -0.88
N GLY A 141 2.64 -3.78 -0.73
CA GLY A 141 1.83 -3.06 -1.71
C GLY A 141 2.65 -1.98 -2.38
N SER A 142 2.44 -1.83 -3.68
CA SER A 142 3.13 -0.85 -4.51
C SER A 142 2.15 0.05 -5.30
N PRO A 143 2.61 1.25 -5.74
CA PRO A 143 1.81 2.18 -6.55
C PRO A 143 1.45 1.67 -7.95
N ASP A 144 2.25 0.73 -8.48
CA ASP A 144 2.03 0.02 -9.75
C ASP A 144 0.77 -0.88 -9.75
N SER A 145 0.03 -0.93 -8.64
CA SER A 145 -1.16 -1.78 -8.43
C SER A 145 -0.83 -3.24 -8.17
N GLU A 146 0.41 -3.57 -7.84
CA GLU A 146 0.83 -4.93 -7.55
C GLU A 146 1.02 -5.15 -6.04
N LEU A 147 0.59 -6.33 -5.60
CA LEU A 147 0.89 -6.90 -4.30
C LEU A 147 1.96 -7.97 -4.50
N ARG A 148 3.11 -7.84 -3.84
CA ARG A 148 4.19 -8.82 -3.96
C ARG A 148 4.40 -9.53 -2.64
N ILE A 149 4.50 -10.85 -2.70
CA ILE A 149 4.63 -11.73 -1.54
C ILE A 149 6.05 -12.29 -1.53
N PHE A 150 6.79 -12.02 -0.45
CA PHE A 150 8.16 -12.46 -0.24
C PHE A 150 8.22 -13.50 0.89
N LYS A 151 8.84 -14.63 0.59
CA LYS A 151 9.28 -15.60 1.60
C LYS A 151 10.78 -15.47 1.74
N ASN A 152 11.23 -14.86 2.84
CA ASN A 152 12.63 -14.47 3.03
C ASN A 152 13.10 -13.55 1.90
N ASP A 153 14.09 -13.98 1.11
CA ASP A 153 14.67 -13.21 0.01
C ASP A 153 13.98 -13.50 -1.34
N LEU A 154 13.09 -14.49 -1.39
CA LEU A 154 12.47 -14.96 -2.63
C LEU A 154 11.08 -14.37 -2.80
N MET A 155 10.85 -13.70 -3.94
CA MET A 155 9.52 -13.32 -4.37
C MET A 155 8.77 -14.58 -4.81
N ARG A 156 7.63 -14.82 -4.17
CA ARG A 156 6.85 -16.04 -4.34
C ARG A 156 5.65 -15.85 -5.27
N ALA A 157 4.94 -14.74 -5.09
CA ALA A 157 3.70 -14.49 -5.80
C ALA A 157 3.52 -12.99 -5.99
N GLU A 158 2.81 -12.65 -7.07
CA GLU A 158 2.39 -11.31 -7.41
C GLU A 158 0.88 -11.32 -7.68
N LEU A 159 0.15 -10.40 -7.07
CA LEU A 159 -1.29 -10.25 -7.26
C LEU A 159 -1.55 -8.86 -7.83
N LEU A 160 -2.18 -8.80 -9.00
CA LEU A 160 -2.52 -7.56 -9.67
C LEU A 160 -3.87 -7.02 -9.20
N GLU A 161 -3.87 -5.76 -8.78
CA GLU A 161 -5.06 -5.00 -8.41
C GLU A 161 -5.38 -3.88 -9.42
N THR A 162 -6.51 -3.21 -9.21
CA THR A 162 -7.04 -2.23 -10.18
C THR A 162 -6.45 -0.82 -10.05
N ASP A 163 -5.74 -0.53 -8.96
CA ASP A 163 -5.16 0.78 -8.64
C ASP A 163 -4.10 0.62 -7.51
N ALA A 164 -3.37 1.70 -7.23
CA ALA A 164 -2.31 1.74 -6.22
C ALA A 164 -2.76 1.24 -4.85
N VAL A 165 -1.98 0.33 -4.27
CA VAL A 165 -2.23 -0.23 -2.93
C VAL A 165 -1.78 0.79 -1.89
N ILE A 166 -2.67 1.14 -0.96
CA ILE A 166 -2.41 2.19 0.05
C ILE A 166 -2.38 1.65 1.49
N VAL A 167 -3.10 0.57 1.77
CA VAL A 167 -3.18 -0.04 3.10
C VAL A 167 -3.19 -1.55 2.95
N LEU A 168 -2.31 -2.21 3.69
CA LEU A 168 -2.30 -3.65 3.92
C LEU A 168 -2.37 -3.94 5.41
N GLN A 169 -3.16 -4.95 5.77
CA GLN A 169 -3.26 -5.42 7.15
C GLN A 169 -3.44 -6.94 7.16
N GLY A 170 -2.58 -7.64 7.87
CA GLY A 170 -2.77 -9.07 8.20
C GLY A 170 -3.76 -9.20 9.37
N PHE A 171 -4.64 -10.19 9.31
CA PHE A 171 -5.68 -10.40 10.33
C PHE A 171 -5.49 -11.72 11.07
N ASP A 172 -5.57 -12.82 10.35
CA ASP A 172 -5.20 -14.13 10.85
C ASP A 172 -3.94 -14.61 10.14
N ARG A 173 -3.63 -15.91 10.24
CA ARG A 173 -2.47 -16.46 9.57
C ARG A 173 -2.59 -16.35 8.04
N ASN A 174 -3.74 -16.59 7.43
CA ASN A 174 -3.84 -16.80 5.97
C ASN A 174 -4.73 -15.77 5.26
N ARG A 175 -5.21 -14.75 5.96
CA ARG A 175 -6.07 -13.68 5.43
C ARG A 175 -5.48 -12.31 5.70
N PHE A 176 -5.44 -11.51 4.65
CA PHE A 176 -5.01 -10.13 4.71
C PHE A 176 -5.99 -9.25 3.94
N GLY A 177 -6.24 -8.07 4.49
CA GLY A 177 -7.08 -7.05 3.88
C GLY A 177 -6.22 -6.02 3.18
N TYR A 178 -6.77 -5.49 2.10
CA TYR A 178 -6.12 -4.49 1.28
C TYR A 178 -7.08 -3.35 0.97
N ALA A 179 -6.54 -2.15 0.80
CA ALA A 179 -7.26 -1.01 0.26
C ALA A 179 -6.46 -0.30 -0.82
N LEU A 180 -7.20 0.24 -1.80
CA LEU A 180 -6.67 0.91 -2.97
C LEU A 180 -7.00 2.41 -2.97
N ALA A 181 -6.20 3.19 -3.69
CA ALA A 181 -6.38 4.64 -3.82
C ALA A 181 -7.75 5.03 -4.44
N ASN A 182 -8.33 4.18 -5.30
CA ASN A 182 -9.66 4.38 -5.88
C ASN A 182 -10.84 4.13 -4.91
N GLY A 183 -10.57 3.85 -3.62
CA GLY A 183 -11.61 3.58 -2.62
C GLY A 183 -12.13 2.14 -2.62
N THR A 184 -11.43 1.22 -3.28
CA THR A 184 -11.70 -0.22 -3.18
C THR A 184 -11.08 -0.78 -1.91
N VAL A 185 -11.81 -1.67 -1.25
CA VAL A 185 -11.35 -2.47 -0.12
C VAL A 185 -11.72 -3.92 -0.36
N GLY A 186 -10.85 -4.84 0.02
CA GLY A 186 -11.13 -6.26 -0.10
C GLY A 186 -10.36 -7.09 0.90
N MET A 187 -10.64 -8.39 0.84
CA MET A 187 -9.99 -9.40 1.66
C MET A 187 -9.49 -10.51 0.74
N TYR A 188 -8.24 -10.90 0.97
CA TYR A 188 -7.64 -12.10 0.39
C TYR A 188 -7.60 -13.21 1.42
N HIS A 189 -7.80 -14.43 0.93
CA HIS A 189 -7.37 -15.65 1.60
C HIS A 189 -6.35 -16.31 0.68
N GLN A 190 -5.07 -16.25 1.06
CA GLN A 190 -3.97 -16.66 0.19
C GLN A 190 -4.05 -15.96 -1.17
N ASP A 191 -4.11 -16.70 -2.28
CA ASP A 191 -4.25 -16.22 -3.65
C ASP A 191 -5.70 -15.91 -4.05
N GLN A 192 -6.69 -16.28 -3.24
CA GLN A 192 -8.10 -16.12 -3.55
C GLN A 192 -8.66 -14.83 -2.95
N ARG A 193 -9.15 -13.94 -3.82
CA ARG A 193 -9.90 -12.76 -3.39
C ARG A 193 -11.30 -13.18 -2.93
N LEU A 194 -11.57 -13.08 -1.64
CA LEU A 194 -12.87 -13.42 -1.04
C LEU A 194 -13.95 -12.43 -1.47
N TRP A 195 -13.71 -11.14 -1.22
CA TRP A 195 -14.63 -10.07 -1.58
C TRP A 195 -13.90 -8.77 -1.86
N ARG A 196 -14.57 -7.90 -2.60
CA ARG A 196 -14.14 -6.52 -2.84
C ARG A 196 -15.33 -5.59 -2.91
N ILE A 197 -15.18 -4.41 -2.35
CA ILE A 197 -16.20 -3.37 -2.31
C ILE A 197 -15.55 -2.05 -2.70
N LYS A 198 -16.22 -1.29 -3.56
CA LYS A 198 -15.77 0.04 -3.97
C LYS A 198 -16.65 1.12 -3.37
N SER A 199 -16.02 2.12 -2.76
CA SER A 199 -16.68 3.29 -2.20
C SER A 199 -16.16 4.57 -2.88
N LYS A 200 -16.87 5.68 -2.66
CA LYS A 200 -16.41 7.02 -3.07
C LYS A 200 -15.35 7.59 -2.14
N SER A 201 -15.32 7.14 -0.88
CA SER A 201 -14.31 7.55 0.10
C SER A 201 -13.15 6.55 0.08
N VAL A 202 -11.95 7.03 0.36
CA VAL A 202 -10.73 6.22 0.46
C VAL A 202 -10.59 5.70 1.88
N ILE A 203 -10.05 4.50 2.05
CA ILE A 203 -9.74 3.95 3.37
C ILE A 203 -8.42 4.53 3.88
N THR A 204 -8.42 4.93 5.14
CA THR A 204 -7.23 5.43 5.84
C THR A 204 -6.56 4.34 6.67
N ALA A 205 -7.34 3.45 7.29
CA ALA A 205 -6.82 2.32 8.06
C ALA A 205 -7.80 1.14 8.02
N ILE A 206 -7.24 -0.08 7.98
CA ILE A 206 -7.98 -1.31 8.24
C ILE A 206 -7.38 -1.88 9.53
N LEU A 207 -8.23 -2.15 10.52
CA LEU A 207 -7.79 -2.58 11.85
C LEU A 207 -8.44 -3.92 12.19
N PRO A 208 -7.70 -4.85 12.82
CA PRO A 208 -8.31 -6.04 13.41
C PRO A 208 -9.40 -5.65 14.39
N TYR A 209 -10.51 -6.37 14.37
CA TYR A 209 -11.51 -6.26 15.41
C TYR A 209 -11.20 -7.28 16.52
N PRO A 210 -11.60 -7.04 17.80
CA PRO A 210 -11.37 -8.01 18.87
C PRO A 210 -11.94 -9.40 18.58
N ASN A 211 -13.00 -9.48 17.76
CA ASN A 211 -13.47 -10.73 17.18
C ASN A 211 -12.71 -11.03 15.88
N ASN A 212 -12.09 -12.22 15.80
CA ASN A 212 -11.30 -12.71 14.66
C ASN A 212 -12.07 -12.79 13.32
N ASP A 213 -13.40 -12.67 13.34
CA ASP A 213 -14.24 -12.73 12.15
C ASP A 213 -14.60 -11.35 11.59
N MET A 214 -14.12 -10.26 12.20
CA MET A 214 -14.49 -8.90 11.81
C MET A 214 -13.29 -8.00 11.62
N ILE A 215 -13.47 -6.96 10.79
CA ILE A 215 -12.50 -5.90 10.55
C ILE A 215 -13.15 -4.54 10.72
N THR A 216 -12.36 -3.58 11.16
CA THR A 216 -12.76 -2.18 11.23
C THR A 216 -12.14 -1.41 10.07
N CYS A 217 -12.98 -0.79 9.25
CA CYS A 217 -12.57 0.08 8.15
C CYS A 217 -12.79 1.54 8.53
N ALA A 218 -11.70 2.27 8.71
CA ALA A 218 -11.74 3.72 8.91
C ALA A 218 -11.63 4.43 7.56
N TRP A 219 -12.69 5.14 7.17
CA TRP A 219 -12.75 5.90 5.94
C TRP A 219 -12.23 7.33 6.16
N ASN A 220 -11.57 7.90 5.15
CA ASN A 220 -11.08 9.27 5.16
C ASN A 220 -12.20 10.30 5.45
N SER A 221 -13.45 9.98 5.09
CA SER A 221 -14.61 10.84 5.39
C SER A 221 -15.04 10.89 6.87
N GLY A 222 -14.36 10.14 7.74
CA GLY A 222 -14.74 10.02 9.16
C GLY A 222 -15.86 9.02 9.42
N LYS A 223 -16.17 8.18 8.44
CA LYS A 223 -17.05 7.03 8.64
C LYS A 223 -16.21 5.86 9.16
N ILE A 224 -16.76 5.08 10.09
CA ILE A 224 -16.15 3.84 10.57
C ILE A 224 -17.17 2.72 10.31
N ASP A 225 -16.79 1.72 9.51
CA ASP A 225 -17.63 0.53 9.28
C ASP A 225 -16.92 -0.68 9.89
N VAL A 226 -17.64 -1.48 10.70
CA VAL A 226 -17.21 -2.82 11.09
C VAL A 226 -17.81 -3.82 10.11
N ARG A 227 -16.96 -4.64 9.50
CA ARG A 227 -17.34 -5.58 8.44
C ARG A 227 -16.99 -6.99 8.84
N SER A 228 -17.80 -7.95 8.40
CA SER A 228 -17.46 -9.35 8.49
C SER A 228 -16.36 -9.71 7.49
N ILE A 229 -15.44 -10.58 7.89
CA ILE A 229 -14.38 -11.12 7.02
C ILE A 229 -14.95 -12.18 6.07
N ASN A 230 -16.01 -12.87 6.49
CA ASN A 230 -16.65 -13.94 5.73
C ASN A 230 -17.11 -13.46 4.35
N GLU A 231 -17.29 -14.41 3.43
CA GLU A 231 -17.31 -14.29 1.96
C GLU A 231 -17.97 -13.04 1.33
N ASN A 232 -18.89 -12.34 2.01
CA ASN A 232 -19.64 -11.21 1.45
C ASN A 232 -19.20 -9.81 1.94
N GLY A 233 -18.34 -9.68 2.96
CA GLY A 233 -17.85 -8.37 3.42
C GLY A 233 -18.94 -7.44 4.00
N GLU A 234 -20.02 -8.02 4.53
CA GLU A 234 -21.20 -7.30 5.00
C GLU A 234 -20.89 -6.36 6.17
N VAL A 235 -21.57 -5.21 6.22
CA VAL A 235 -21.39 -4.22 7.29
C VAL A 235 -22.24 -4.64 8.48
N VAL A 236 -21.58 -4.96 9.59
CA VAL A 236 -22.20 -5.35 10.85
C VAL A 236 -22.55 -4.12 11.68
N CYS A 237 -21.61 -3.17 11.78
CA CYS A 237 -21.81 -1.93 12.53
C CYS A 237 -21.29 -0.72 11.75
N ARG A 238 -21.91 0.44 11.99
CA ARG A 238 -21.48 1.71 11.42
C ARG A 238 -21.48 2.79 12.48
N ASP A 239 -20.34 3.45 12.61
CA ASP A 239 -20.21 4.68 13.36
C ASP A 239 -19.98 5.85 12.41
N SER A 240 -20.74 6.92 12.63
CA SER A 240 -20.68 8.18 11.88
C SER A 240 -20.40 9.38 12.78
N THR A 241 -19.94 9.16 14.01
CA THR A 241 -19.59 10.21 14.99
C THR A 241 -18.52 11.18 14.49
N LEU A 242 -17.64 10.73 13.60
CA LEU A 242 -16.58 11.55 12.98
C LEU A 242 -16.93 12.00 11.56
N SER A 243 -18.16 11.76 11.08
CA SER A 243 -18.56 12.09 9.70
C SER A 243 -18.32 13.56 9.38
N GLY A 244 -17.59 13.82 8.29
CA GLY A 244 -17.19 15.17 7.86
C GLY A 244 -15.86 15.65 8.45
N GLN A 245 -15.24 14.89 9.36
CA GLN A 245 -13.87 15.11 9.80
C GLN A 245 -12.92 14.19 9.02
N THR A 246 -11.84 14.75 8.50
CA THR A 246 -10.82 14.00 7.76
C THR A 246 -10.05 13.10 8.72
N VAL A 247 -10.17 11.78 8.57
CA VAL A 247 -9.39 10.80 9.34
C VAL A 247 -8.01 10.66 8.71
N ILE A 248 -6.97 10.71 9.54
CA ILE A 248 -5.57 10.71 9.09
C ILE A 248 -4.75 9.52 9.59
N ALA A 249 -5.20 8.85 10.65
CA ALA A 249 -4.57 7.66 11.20
C ALA A 249 -5.59 6.86 12.02
N GLY A 250 -5.42 5.55 12.03
CA GLY A 250 -6.13 4.64 12.92
C GLY A 250 -5.18 3.52 13.34
N PHE A 251 -5.22 3.15 14.61
CA PHE A 251 -4.38 2.09 15.19
C PHE A 251 -5.10 1.42 16.37
N ILE A 252 -4.65 0.24 16.74
CA ILE A 252 -5.11 -0.46 17.94
C ILE A 252 -4.25 -0.03 19.13
N SER A 253 -4.88 0.15 20.29
CA SER A 253 -4.20 0.52 21.51
C SER A 253 -4.84 -0.13 22.75
N MET A 254 -4.11 -0.14 23.85
CA MET A 254 -4.51 -0.57 25.19
C MET A 254 -4.30 0.57 26.20
N MET A 255 -4.58 1.82 25.80
CA MET A 255 -4.29 3.02 26.61
C MET A 255 -5.10 3.08 27.92
N ASN A 256 -6.34 2.58 27.91
CA ASN A 256 -7.26 2.68 29.05
C ASN A 256 -7.21 1.45 29.96
N ASN A 257 -7.13 0.26 29.38
CA ASN A 257 -7.13 -1.03 30.06
C ASN A 257 -6.08 -1.96 29.44
N ASP A 258 -5.23 -2.57 30.27
CA ASP A 258 -4.09 -3.39 29.79
C ASP A 258 -4.52 -4.73 29.15
N ASP A 259 -5.79 -5.15 29.32
CA ASP A 259 -6.29 -6.47 28.89
C ASP A 259 -7.29 -6.42 27.71
N GLU A 260 -7.74 -5.24 27.27
CA GLU A 260 -8.75 -5.12 26.19
C GLU A 260 -8.23 -4.25 25.04
N LEU A 261 -8.36 -4.75 23.80
CA LEU A 261 -7.98 -4.03 22.59
C LEU A 261 -9.03 -2.96 22.26
N GLU A 262 -8.58 -1.71 22.18
CA GLU A 262 -9.38 -0.56 21.80
C GLU A 262 -8.89 -0.04 20.45
N PHE A 263 -9.79 0.44 19.60
CA PHE A 263 -9.39 1.06 18.34
C PHE A 263 -9.46 2.58 18.47
N THR A 264 -8.37 3.23 18.12
CA THR A 264 -8.21 4.68 18.21
C THR A 264 -8.10 5.27 16.82
N VAL A 265 -8.90 6.30 16.56
CA VAL A 265 -8.92 7.03 15.29
C VAL A 265 -8.56 8.49 15.55
N VAL A 266 -7.70 9.03 14.69
CA VAL A 266 -7.18 10.39 14.80
C VAL A 266 -7.56 11.19 13.56
N THR A 267 -8.09 12.39 13.77
CA THR A 267 -8.49 13.31 12.69
C THR A 267 -7.45 14.39 12.41
N ALA A 268 -7.51 14.99 11.22
CA ALA A 268 -6.62 16.08 10.79
C ALA A 268 -6.67 17.30 11.72
N GLU A 269 -7.78 17.49 12.42
CA GLU A 269 -7.99 18.56 13.40
C GLU A 269 -7.42 18.20 14.79
N GLY A 270 -6.76 17.05 14.92
CA GLY A 270 -6.16 16.59 16.18
C GLY A 270 -7.18 15.97 17.14
N LYS A 271 -8.40 15.68 16.71
CA LYS A 271 -9.38 14.96 17.53
C LYS A 271 -9.02 13.48 17.57
N VAL A 272 -8.83 12.95 18.77
CA VAL A 272 -8.60 11.53 19.03
C VAL A 272 -9.90 10.96 19.57
N ASN A 273 -10.39 9.89 18.95
CA ASN A 273 -11.56 9.16 19.40
C ASN A 273 -11.17 7.70 19.58
N THR A 274 -11.30 7.20 20.79
CA THR A 274 -11.10 5.79 21.10
C THR A 274 -12.46 5.16 21.34
N SER A 275 -12.70 4.06 20.64
CA SER A 275 -13.94 3.31 20.73
C SER A 275 -13.65 1.86 21.07
N ARG A 276 -14.60 1.22 21.75
CA ARG A 276 -14.56 -0.20 22.09
C ARG A 276 -15.80 -0.94 21.62
N ASP A 277 -15.70 -2.25 21.70
CA ASP A 277 -16.82 -3.16 21.57
C ASP A 277 -17.72 -3.15 22.83
N CYS A 278 -19.01 -3.41 22.62
CA CYS A 278 -20.01 -3.72 23.65
C CYS A 278 -20.50 -5.15 23.37
N SER A 279 -20.30 -6.07 24.31
CA SER A 279 -20.39 -7.53 24.13
C SER A 279 -21.73 -8.10 23.58
N PHE A 280 -21.59 -8.94 22.54
CA PHE A 280 -22.23 -10.24 22.17
C PHE A 280 -23.66 -10.63 22.63
N THR A 281 -24.52 -10.89 21.62
CA THR A 281 -25.40 -12.09 21.50
C THR A 281 -25.68 -12.42 20.02
N GLN A 282 -25.71 -13.72 19.66
CA GLN A 282 -25.91 -14.24 18.29
C GLN A 282 -27.34 -13.99 17.77
N ILE A 283 -27.49 -13.36 16.60
CA ILE A 283 -28.68 -13.45 15.75
C ILE A 283 -28.27 -13.39 14.26
N GLU A 284 -28.78 -14.34 13.47
CA GLU A 284 -28.79 -14.31 12.00
C GLU A 284 -29.77 -13.22 11.50
N LEU A 285 -29.31 -12.36 10.58
CA LEU A 285 -30.21 -11.44 9.88
C LEU A 285 -30.68 -12.05 8.55
N SER A 286 -31.92 -12.55 8.55
CA SER A 286 -32.69 -12.76 7.34
C SER A 286 -33.21 -11.41 6.83
N ASN A 287 -32.62 -10.87 5.78
CA ASN A 287 -33.19 -9.73 5.05
C ASN A 287 -34.24 -10.24 4.05
N PHE A 288 -35.50 -10.29 4.48
CA PHE A 288 -36.65 -10.38 3.58
C PHE A 288 -37.24 -8.97 3.37
N GLU A 289 -37.19 -8.54 2.12
CA GLU A 289 -38.10 -7.60 1.44
C GLU A 289 -38.28 -6.17 2.02
N GLN A 290 -37.62 -5.20 1.37
CA GLN A 290 -38.25 -3.90 1.07
C GLN A 290 -37.50 -3.10 -0.01
N GLU A 291 -37.63 -3.52 -1.28
CA GLU A 291 -37.52 -2.61 -2.43
C GLU A 291 -38.51 -3.04 -3.51
N GLU A 292 -39.79 -2.73 -3.32
CA GLU A 292 -40.75 -2.71 -4.42
C GLU A 292 -41.88 -1.70 -4.15
N GLN A 293 -41.59 -0.40 -4.35
CA GLN A 293 -42.61 0.58 -4.73
C GLN A 293 -41.99 1.65 -5.65
N LEU A 294 -41.83 1.30 -6.93
CA LEU A 294 -41.78 2.27 -8.02
C LEU A 294 -43.00 2.04 -8.92
N SER A 295 -43.79 3.09 -9.08
CA SER A 295 -45.04 3.12 -9.84
C SER A 295 -44.87 2.78 -11.32
N GLU A 296 -45.81 2.03 -11.89
CA GLU A 296 -45.83 1.55 -13.29
C GLU A 296 -45.89 2.63 -14.40
N SER A 297 -45.78 3.93 -14.10
CA SER A 297 -46.00 5.01 -15.07
C SER A 297 -44.74 5.58 -15.75
N GLU A 298 -43.55 4.98 -15.58
CA GLU A 298 -42.31 5.49 -16.22
C GLU A 298 -41.61 4.47 -17.15
N LYS A 299 -42.27 3.34 -17.49
CA LYS A 299 -41.72 2.29 -18.37
C LYS A 299 -41.88 2.55 -19.89
N GLU A 300 -42.06 3.81 -20.32
CA GLU A 300 -42.09 4.16 -21.75
C GLU A 300 -41.01 5.19 -22.10
N LYS A 301 -39.77 4.71 -22.24
CA LYS A 301 -38.76 5.13 -23.23
C LYS A 301 -37.43 4.46 -22.90
N ASP A 302 -37.37 3.15 -23.12
CA ASP A 302 -36.12 2.41 -22.99
C ASP A 302 -35.91 1.61 -24.28
N PHE A 303 -34.92 2.02 -25.07
CA PHE A 303 -34.51 1.30 -26.28
C PHE A 303 -33.79 0.02 -25.85
N ARG A 304 -34.57 -1.03 -25.56
CA ARG A 304 -34.03 -2.34 -25.19
C ARG A 304 -33.34 -2.99 -26.38
N ILE A 305 -32.07 -3.31 -26.23
CA ILE A 305 -31.30 -4.15 -27.16
C ILE A 305 -32.00 -5.52 -27.25
N PRO A 306 -32.28 -6.06 -28.44
CA PRO A 306 -33.00 -7.32 -28.60
C PRO A 306 -32.30 -8.48 -27.89
N ILE A 307 -33.08 -9.32 -27.21
CA ILE A 307 -32.62 -10.59 -26.65
C ILE A 307 -32.19 -11.46 -27.83
N GLY A 308 -30.89 -11.82 -27.89
CA GLY A 308 -30.26 -12.49 -29.05
C GLY A 308 -29.19 -11.66 -29.78
N THR A 309 -28.88 -10.45 -29.29
CA THR A 309 -27.77 -9.64 -29.82
C THR A 309 -26.43 -10.26 -29.38
N SER A 310 -25.73 -10.95 -30.29
CA SER A 310 -24.35 -11.38 -30.08
C SER A 310 -23.39 -10.29 -30.53
N VAL A 311 -22.49 -9.86 -29.64
CA VAL A 311 -21.37 -8.96 -29.98
C VAL A 311 -20.19 -9.83 -30.37
N GLU A 312 -19.79 -9.77 -31.65
CA GLU A 312 -18.59 -10.42 -32.14
C GLU A 312 -17.50 -9.34 -32.30
N CYS A 313 -16.49 -9.35 -31.42
CA CYS A 313 -15.34 -8.47 -31.50
C CYS A 313 -14.26 -9.12 -32.37
N LYS A 314 -13.83 -8.44 -33.43
CA LYS A 314 -12.70 -8.84 -34.28
C LYS A 314 -11.69 -7.70 -34.34
N LEU A 315 -10.44 -7.99 -34.01
CA LEU A 315 -9.34 -7.03 -33.88
C LEU A 315 -8.32 -7.31 -35.00
N PHE A 316 -7.86 -6.26 -35.72
CA PHE A 316 -6.89 -6.40 -36.82
C PHE A 316 -5.65 -5.54 -36.56
N VAL A 317 -4.45 -6.04 -36.90
CA VAL A 317 -3.14 -5.35 -36.74
C VAL A 317 -2.36 -5.36 -38.07
N SER A 318 -1.73 -4.22 -38.44
CA SER A 318 -1.03 -3.98 -39.72
C SER A 318 0.47 -3.68 -39.52
N LYS A 319 1.32 -4.12 -40.48
CA LYS A 319 2.79 -4.28 -40.38
C LYS A 319 3.66 -3.08 -40.85
N SER A 320 4.88 -2.97 -40.27
CA SER A 320 6.16 -2.74 -40.96
C SER A 320 7.40 -2.95 -40.04
N ASP A 321 8.44 -3.62 -40.53
CA ASP A 321 9.57 -4.31 -39.83
C ASP A 321 10.75 -3.47 -39.25
N ARG A 322 11.50 -3.98 -38.23
CA ARG A 322 12.99 -4.22 -38.10
C ARG A 322 13.52 -4.16 -36.63
N ASN A 323 14.67 -4.78 -36.25
CA ASN A 323 15.01 -6.11 -35.62
C ASN A 323 15.99 -5.91 -34.40
N LEU A 324 15.99 -6.68 -33.27
CA LEU A 324 17.17 -6.96 -32.36
C LEU A 324 17.04 -8.05 -31.22
N TYR A 325 18.09 -8.85 -30.91
CA TYR A 325 18.15 -10.29 -30.41
C TYR A 325 18.33 -10.57 -28.87
N LEU A 326 17.76 -11.66 -28.31
CA LEU A 326 18.09 -12.25 -26.96
C LEU A 326 17.80 -13.76 -26.83
N VAL A 327 18.66 -14.64 -26.30
CA VAL A 327 18.48 -16.12 -26.35
C VAL A 327 18.13 -16.83 -25.02
N LEU A 328 17.15 -17.74 -25.01
CA LEU A 328 16.73 -18.69 -23.94
C LEU A 328 16.79 -20.14 -24.46
N GLU A 329 16.57 -21.16 -23.63
CA GLU A 329 16.41 -22.58 -24.03
C GLU A 329 15.17 -23.17 -23.32
N ALA A 330 14.15 -23.59 -24.06
CA ALA A 330 12.93 -24.25 -23.60
C ALA A 330 12.54 -25.40 -24.54
N SER A 331 12.48 -26.63 -24.02
CA SER A 331 12.18 -27.84 -24.80
C SER A 331 10.69 -28.04 -25.02
N HIS A 332 10.25 -27.91 -26.28
CA HIS A 332 8.98 -28.34 -26.90
C HIS A 332 7.65 -27.89 -26.23
N GLU A 333 6.73 -27.34 -27.04
CA GLU A 333 5.38 -26.77 -26.71
C GLU A 333 5.28 -25.23 -26.55
N ILE A 334 6.29 -24.46 -26.95
CA ILE A 334 6.24 -22.97 -26.93
C ILE A 334 5.12 -22.37 -27.77
N LEU A 335 4.71 -23.06 -28.84
CA LEU A 335 3.62 -22.58 -29.68
C LEU A 335 2.30 -22.49 -28.91
N ASP A 336 2.00 -23.46 -28.06
CA ASP A 336 0.75 -23.51 -27.31
C ASP A 336 0.69 -22.32 -26.34
N TRP A 337 1.80 -22.03 -25.64
CA TRP A 337 1.95 -20.82 -24.85
C TRP A 337 1.73 -19.54 -25.69
N VAL A 338 2.33 -19.44 -26.88
CA VAL A 338 2.17 -18.27 -27.74
C VAL A 338 0.71 -18.09 -28.18
N MET A 339 0.04 -19.19 -28.54
CA MET A 339 -1.36 -19.15 -29.01
C MET A 339 -2.34 -18.82 -27.88
N ASP A 340 -2.07 -19.28 -26.65
CA ASP A 340 -2.91 -18.99 -25.48
C ASP A 340 -2.67 -17.57 -24.94
N THR A 341 -1.44 -17.05 -25.06
CA THR A 341 -1.04 -15.75 -24.50
C THR A 341 -1.30 -14.59 -25.47
N PHE A 342 -1.13 -14.81 -26.78
CA PHE A 342 -1.25 -13.76 -27.79
C PHE A 342 -2.49 -13.93 -28.67
N LEU A 343 -3.11 -12.82 -29.05
CA LEU A 343 -4.24 -12.82 -29.98
C LEU A 343 -3.76 -13.06 -31.41
N ILE A 344 -3.82 -14.32 -31.87
CA ILE A 344 -3.40 -14.74 -33.21
C ILE A 344 -4.65 -15.16 -34.02
N ASP A 345 -4.94 -14.41 -35.09
CA ASP A 345 -6.14 -14.61 -35.94
C ASP A 345 -5.82 -15.37 -37.26
N ILE A 346 -4.62 -15.97 -37.34
CA ILE A 346 -4.15 -16.66 -38.54
C ILE A 346 -3.81 -18.09 -38.15
N ASP A 347 -4.35 -19.07 -38.88
CA ASP A 347 -3.85 -20.45 -38.86
C ASP A 347 -2.36 -20.40 -39.23
N TYR A 348 -1.47 -20.38 -38.24
CA TYR A 348 -0.03 -20.30 -38.44
C TYR A 348 0.45 -21.67 -38.94
N PRO A 349 0.80 -21.82 -40.23
CA PRO A 349 1.19 -23.11 -40.76
C PRO A 349 2.64 -23.35 -40.37
N ILE A 350 2.86 -24.14 -39.32
CA ILE A 350 4.20 -24.63 -39.00
C ILE A 350 4.51 -25.78 -39.93
N ASP A 351 5.59 -25.66 -40.68
CA ASP A 351 6.20 -26.81 -41.32
C ASP A 351 6.99 -27.58 -40.25
N PRO A 352 6.59 -28.81 -39.88
CA PRO A 352 7.32 -29.61 -38.90
C PRO A 352 8.74 -30.00 -39.37
N GLU A 353 9.11 -29.72 -40.62
CA GLU A 353 10.49 -29.87 -41.12
C GLU A 353 11.36 -28.62 -40.89
N GLU A 354 10.78 -27.45 -40.57
CA GLU A 354 11.53 -26.23 -40.28
C GLU A 354 11.98 -26.18 -38.81
N ASP A 355 13.30 -26.09 -38.61
CA ASP A 355 13.93 -26.00 -37.28
C ASP A 355 13.64 -24.68 -36.57
N LEU A 356 13.46 -23.59 -37.31
CA LEU A 356 13.27 -22.24 -36.77
C LEU A 356 11.81 -21.82 -36.85
N MET A 357 11.18 -21.64 -35.70
CA MET A 357 9.91 -20.93 -35.57
C MET A 357 10.19 -19.45 -35.29
N GLU A 358 9.64 -18.53 -36.06
CA GLU A 358 9.79 -17.09 -35.84
C GLU A 358 8.43 -16.37 -35.87
N ILE A 359 8.10 -15.70 -34.77
CA ILE A 359 6.86 -14.97 -34.58
C ILE A 359 7.20 -13.52 -34.25
N ARG A 360 6.51 -12.58 -34.91
CA ARG A 360 6.74 -11.14 -34.74
C ARG A 360 5.44 -10.42 -34.47
N PHE A 361 5.42 -9.63 -33.42
CA PHE A 361 4.32 -8.77 -33.02
C PHE A 361 4.75 -7.31 -33.10
N LEU A 362 3.78 -6.45 -33.36
CA LEU A 362 3.94 -5.00 -33.31
C LEU A 362 3.16 -4.49 -32.10
N GLY A 363 3.84 -3.77 -31.20
CA GLY A 363 3.23 -3.15 -30.04
C GLY A 363 2.20 -2.10 -30.44
N LEU A 364 1.03 -2.14 -29.80
CA LEU A 364 -0.08 -1.22 -30.08
C LEU A 364 -0.06 0.03 -29.17
N ALA A 365 0.86 0.09 -28.20
CA ALA A 365 0.94 1.20 -27.25
C ALA A 365 1.45 2.48 -27.94
N SER A 366 0.61 3.51 -27.96
CA SER A 366 0.66 4.76 -28.75
C SER A 366 1.95 5.61 -28.72
N LYS A 367 3.01 5.25 -27.99
CA LYS A 367 4.20 6.12 -27.84
C LYS A 367 5.49 5.57 -28.42
N ARG A 368 5.59 4.27 -28.69
CA ARG A 368 6.77 3.65 -29.29
C ARG A 368 6.27 2.41 -30.01
N ASP A 369 6.40 2.36 -31.33
CA ASP A 369 6.11 1.16 -32.14
C ASP A 369 7.11 0.05 -31.76
N GLN A 370 6.97 -0.51 -30.56
CA GLN A 370 7.89 -1.51 -30.01
C GLN A 370 7.55 -2.86 -30.62
N GLU A 371 8.46 -3.40 -31.41
CA GLU A 371 8.33 -4.75 -31.93
C GLU A 371 8.73 -5.78 -30.88
N LEU A 372 8.00 -6.88 -30.87
CA LEU A 372 8.34 -8.09 -30.13
C LEU A 372 8.60 -9.19 -31.16
N CYS A 373 9.75 -9.84 -31.09
CA CYS A 373 10.02 -11.04 -31.90
C CYS A 373 10.37 -12.21 -30.97
N ILE A 374 9.83 -13.39 -31.27
CA ILE A 374 10.11 -14.62 -30.54
C ILE A 374 10.58 -15.62 -31.59
N LYS A 375 11.80 -16.12 -31.43
CA LYS A 375 12.34 -17.21 -32.24
C LYS A 375 12.50 -18.45 -31.39
N HIS A 376 12.24 -19.62 -31.92
CA HIS A 376 12.45 -20.88 -31.23
C HIS A 376 13.11 -21.87 -32.19
N PHE A 377 14.17 -22.52 -31.74
CA PHE A 377 14.91 -23.56 -32.45
C PHE A 377 14.50 -24.92 -31.90
N GLN A 378 13.93 -25.77 -32.75
CA GLN A 378 13.42 -27.08 -32.33
C GLN A 378 14.54 -28.08 -32.06
N SER A 379 15.71 -27.91 -32.68
CA SER A 379 16.85 -28.83 -32.62
C SER A 379 17.60 -28.80 -31.29
N ASP A 380 17.71 -27.65 -30.66
CA ASP A 380 18.37 -27.44 -29.36
C ASP A 380 17.41 -26.91 -28.27
N GLY A 381 16.15 -26.63 -28.62
CA GLY A 381 15.16 -26.06 -27.72
C GLY A 381 15.35 -24.55 -27.51
N LYS A 382 16.24 -23.89 -28.23
CA LYS A 382 16.64 -22.51 -27.92
C LYS A 382 15.56 -21.48 -28.30
N THR A 383 15.10 -20.65 -27.37
CA THR A 383 14.06 -19.63 -27.54
C THR A 383 14.58 -18.21 -27.39
N ILE A 384 14.68 -17.45 -28.46
CA ILE A 384 15.21 -16.10 -28.47
C ILE A 384 14.08 -15.04 -28.42
N ILE A 385 14.02 -14.15 -27.42
CA ILE A 385 13.01 -13.07 -27.26
C ILE A 385 13.60 -11.68 -27.53
N TYR A 386 13.06 -10.98 -28.51
CA TYR A 386 13.54 -9.71 -29.02
C TYR A 386 12.62 -8.59 -28.53
N HIS A 387 13.09 -7.71 -27.65
CA HIS A 387 12.33 -6.54 -27.23
C HIS A 387 13.25 -5.42 -26.68
N GLU A 388 12.91 -4.16 -26.93
CA GLU A 388 13.69 -3.00 -26.43
C GLU A 388 13.39 -2.64 -24.96
N CYS A 389 12.20 -2.98 -24.48
CA CYS A 389 11.79 -2.73 -23.10
C CYS A 389 12.12 -3.94 -22.23
N MET A 390 12.98 -3.73 -21.22
CA MET A 390 13.35 -4.75 -20.23
C MET A 390 12.16 -5.25 -19.41
N GLU A 391 11.22 -4.36 -19.06
CA GLU A 391 10.00 -4.69 -18.32
C GLU A 391 9.13 -5.67 -19.13
N THR A 392 8.82 -5.34 -20.38
CA THR A 392 8.03 -6.22 -21.25
C THR A 392 8.73 -7.56 -21.50
N ALA A 393 10.05 -7.55 -21.70
CA ALA A 393 10.82 -8.79 -21.83
C ALA A 393 10.73 -9.65 -20.56
N GLY A 394 10.82 -9.03 -19.38
CA GLY A 394 10.62 -9.68 -18.08
C GLY A 394 9.24 -10.31 -17.96
N ASN A 395 8.18 -9.57 -18.26
CA ASN A 395 6.80 -10.06 -18.18
C ASN A 395 6.55 -11.25 -19.12
N ILE A 396 7.16 -11.24 -20.31
CA ILE A 396 7.06 -12.36 -21.25
C ILE A 396 7.79 -13.60 -20.72
N ILE A 397 8.98 -13.42 -20.15
CA ILE A 397 9.74 -14.53 -19.54
C ILE A 397 8.98 -15.09 -18.34
N GLN A 398 8.43 -14.24 -17.47
CA GLN A 398 7.61 -14.67 -16.33
C GLN A 398 6.38 -15.45 -16.80
N SER A 399 5.64 -14.92 -17.77
CA SER A 399 4.49 -15.62 -18.37
C SER A 399 4.85 -16.99 -18.94
N LEU A 400 6.04 -17.12 -19.55
CA LEU A 400 6.55 -18.38 -20.06
C LEU A 400 6.86 -19.35 -18.90
N CYS A 401 7.54 -18.89 -17.85
CA CYS A 401 7.82 -19.70 -16.66
C CYS A 401 6.52 -20.17 -15.98
N ASP A 402 5.53 -19.29 -15.85
CA ASP A 402 4.24 -19.61 -15.25
C ASP A 402 3.48 -20.68 -16.04
N TYR A 403 3.46 -20.55 -17.37
CA TYR A 403 2.78 -21.49 -18.26
C TYR A 403 3.37 -22.90 -18.20
N PHE A 404 4.70 -23.00 -18.21
CA PHE A 404 5.41 -24.28 -18.17
C PHE A 404 5.72 -24.77 -16.75
N VAL A 405 5.32 -24.01 -15.72
CA VAL A 405 5.60 -24.32 -14.30
C VAL A 405 7.10 -24.52 -14.07
N ILE A 406 7.90 -23.56 -14.54
CA ILE A 406 9.36 -23.56 -14.39
C ILE A 406 9.73 -22.81 -13.12
N ASP A 407 10.24 -23.54 -12.13
CA ASP A 407 10.65 -22.95 -10.83
C ASP A 407 11.91 -22.08 -10.94
N THR A 408 12.87 -22.48 -11.78
CA THR A 408 14.15 -21.76 -11.94
C THR A 408 14.56 -21.71 -13.40
N LEU A 409 14.75 -20.49 -13.92
CA LEU A 409 15.24 -20.25 -15.27
C LEU A 409 16.46 -19.32 -15.21
N GLU A 410 17.58 -19.76 -15.78
CA GLU A 410 18.72 -18.89 -16.05
C GLU A 410 18.55 -18.25 -17.44
N ALA A 411 18.55 -16.92 -17.49
CA ALA A 411 18.45 -16.16 -18.73
C ALA A 411 19.70 -15.30 -18.94
N HIS A 412 20.13 -15.18 -20.19
CA HIS A 412 21.17 -14.23 -20.58
C HIS A 412 20.52 -13.00 -21.21
N ALA A 413 20.65 -11.84 -20.57
CA ALA A 413 20.04 -10.58 -20.97
C ALA A 413 21.10 -9.54 -21.41
N GLU A 414 20.90 -8.88 -22.56
CA GLU A 414 21.79 -7.81 -23.05
C GLU A 414 20.96 -6.59 -23.48
N PHE A 415 21.14 -5.45 -22.78
CA PHE A 415 20.45 -4.18 -23.04
C PHE A 415 21.46 -3.01 -23.10
N PRO A 416 22.28 -2.88 -24.16
CA PRO A 416 23.45 -1.99 -24.18
C PRO A 416 23.12 -0.52 -23.87
N ASP A 417 22.06 0.01 -24.48
CA ASP A 417 21.65 1.41 -24.29
C ASP A 417 21.20 1.68 -22.85
N LYS A 418 20.52 0.72 -22.22
CA LYS A 418 20.07 0.83 -20.83
C LYS A 418 21.24 0.74 -19.86
N PHE A 419 22.20 -0.15 -20.10
CA PHE A 419 23.41 -0.24 -19.28
C PHE A 419 24.28 1.02 -19.39
N ALA A 420 24.37 1.63 -20.57
CA ALA A 420 25.07 2.90 -20.76
C ALA A 420 24.40 4.05 -19.98
N GLU A 421 23.06 4.12 -20.00
CA GLU A 421 22.28 5.10 -19.22
C GLU A 421 22.53 4.95 -17.71
N VAL A 422 22.56 3.72 -17.19
CA VAL A 422 22.87 3.45 -15.77
C VAL A 422 24.28 3.90 -15.42
N GLU A 423 25.28 3.64 -16.28
CA GLU A 423 26.66 4.06 -16.05
C GLU A 423 26.80 5.58 -15.99
N GLU A 424 26.08 6.32 -16.85
CA GLU A 424 26.03 7.78 -16.81
C GLU A 424 25.45 8.29 -15.49
N ILE A 425 24.31 7.74 -15.05
CA ILE A 425 23.67 8.10 -13.77
C ILE A 425 24.60 7.81 -12.58
N CYS A 426 25.28 6.67 -12.58
CA CYS A 426 26.23 6.31 -11.52
C CYS A 426 27.40 7.31 -11.44
N ASN A 427 27.90 7.80 -12.58
CA ASN A 427 28.97 8.79 -12.60
C ASN A 427 28.53 10.17 -12.08
N GLU A 428 27.25 10.54 -12.25
CA GLU A 428 26.72 11.80 -11.72
C GLU A 428 26.42 11.74 -10.21
N LEU A 429 26.20 10.54 -9.66
CA LEU A 429 25.77 10.31 -8.28
C LEU A 429 26.76 10.90 -7.25
N ASP A 430 28.07 10.70 -7.44
CA ASP A 430 29.11 11.21 -6.54
C ASP A 430 29.06 12.73 -6.43
N SER A 431 28.89 13.42 -7.57
CA SER A 431 28.80 14.88 -7.61
C SER A 431 27.53 15.39 -6.90
N MET A 432 26.43 14.64 -6.98
CA MET A 432 25.20 14.98 -6.27
C MET A 432 25.34 14.80 -4.76
N TYR A 433 26.06 13.77 -4.28
CA TYR A 433 26.34 13.60 -2.86
C TYR A 433 27.19 14.75 -2.31
N ASP A 434 28.24 15.18 -3.03
CA ASP A 434 29.05 16.34 -2.64
C ASP A 434 28.20 17.62 -2.50
N VAL A 435 27.28 17.86 -3.46
CA VAL A 435 26.37 19.00 -3.42
C VAL A 435 25.39 18.90 -2.25
N ARG A 436 24.81 17.72 -2.01
CA ARG A 436 23.90 17.47 -0.88
C ARG A 436 24.59 17.72 0.45
N ASP A 437 25.80 17.20 0.65
CA ASP A 437 26.52 17.32 1.92
C ASP A 437 26.91 18.77 2.20
N ARG A 438 27.30 19.51 1.15
CA ARG A 438 27.52 20.96 1.24
C ARG A 438 26.25 21.73 1.59
N LEU A 439 25.13 21.46 0.93
CA LEU A 439 23.85 22.11 1.24
C LEU A 439 23.36 21.79 2.65
N THR A 440 23.56 20.55 3.12
CA THR A 440 23.18 20.11 4.47
C THR A 440 24.04 20.82 5.52
N THR A 441 25.34 20.98 5.26
CA THR A 441 26.26 21.74 6.12
C THR A 441 25.85 23.21 6.17
N ASP A 442 25.63 23.85 5.02
CA ASP A 442 25.19 25.26 4.94
C ASP A 442 23.84 25.46 5.67
N LEU A 443 22.88 24.54 5.50
CA LEU A 443 21.57 24.59 6.17
C LEU A 443 21.73 24.49 7.71
N THR A 444 22.58 23.58 8.18
CA THR A 444 22.83 23.37 9.61
C THR A 444 23.50 24.60 10.23
N GLU A 445 24.46 25.23 9.54
CA GLU A 445 25.07 26.48 9.97
C GLU A 445 24.05 27.63 10.05
N LYS A 446 23.18 27.76 9.03
CA LYS A 446 22.12 28.78 9.02
C LYS A 446 21.09 28.56 10.12
N GLN A 447 20.70 27.32 10.37
CA GLN A 447 19.76 26.98 11.44
C GLN A 447 20.36 27.30 12.83
N THR A 448 21.64 27.02 13.02
CA THR A 448 22.37 27.37 14.26
C THR A 448 22.41 28.89 14.45
N LEU A 449 22.71 29.65 13.39
CA LEU A 449 22.70 31.11 13.43
C LEU A 449 21.30 31.67 13.73
N LEU A 450 20.26 31.10 13.13
CA LEU A 450 18.87 31.49 13.40
C LEU A 450 18.50 31.27 14.87
N MET A 451 18.83 30.11 15.44
CA MET A 451 18.62 29.85 16.87
C MET A 451 19.31 30.89 17.75
N GLU A 452 20.57 31.22 17.45
CA GLU A 452 21.31 32.24 18.20
C GLU A 452 20.66 33.62 18.09
N VAL A 453 20.24 34.02 16.89
CA VAL A 453 19.56 35.29 16.64
C VAL A 453 18.23 35.37 17.37
N VAL A 454 17.45 34.28 17.41
CA VAL A 454 16.18 34.22 18.13
C VAL A 454 16.39 34.38 19.63
N VAL A 455 17.36 33.67 20.22
CA VAL A 455 17.69 33.81 21.65
C VAL A 455 18.11 35.25 21.98
N ARG A 456 18.97 35.85 21.16
CA ARG A 456 19.41 37.25 21.36
C ARG A 456 18.27 38.25 21.19
N ALA A 457 17.34 37.98 20.28
CA ALA A 457 16.17 38.83 20.09
C ALA A 457 15.23 38.76 21.31
N GLU A 458 15.02 37.57 21.87
CA GLU A 458 14.23 37.38 23.09
C GLU A 458 14.89 38.07 24.29
N ASP A 459 16.21 37.90 24.47
CA ASP A 459 16.98 38.61 25.51
C ASP A 459 16.87 40.14 25.38
N ALA A 460 16.92 40.67 24.15
CA ALA A 460 16.79 42.11 23.91
C ALA A 460 15.38 42.64 24.21
N ILE A 461 14.34 41.84 23.97
CA ILE A 461 12.96 42.16 24.35
C ILE A 461 12.83 42.19 25.88
N VAL A 462 13.41 41.21 26.59
CA VAL A 462 13.37 41.13 28.05
C VAL A 462 14.11 42.30 28.72
N ILE A 463 15.18 42.80 28.09
CA ILE A 463 16.00 43.92 28.60
C ILE A 463 15.44 45.30 28.20
N ASP A 464 14.34 45.36 27.44
CA ASP A 464 13.70 46.60 26.94
C ASP A 464 14.66 47.47 26.08
N ASP A 465 15.72 46.86 25.54
CA ASP A 465 16.66 47.50 24.60
C ASP A 465 16.11 47.41 23.17
N ILE A 466 15.06 48.20 22.94
CA ILE A 466 14.31 48.27 21.68
C ILE A 466 15.21 48.69 20.49
N THR A 467 16.36 49.33 20.75
CA THR A 467 17.28 49.77 19.69
C THR A 467 18.10 48.63 19.08
N HIS A 468 18.51 47.63 19.87
CA HIS A 468 19.13 46.40 19.35
C HIS A 468 18.08 45.42 18.79
N SER A 469 16.89 45.39 19.40
CA SER A 469 15.75 44.60 18.93
C SER A 469 15.30 45.02 17.52
N GLY A 470 15.25 46.32 17.20
CA GLY A 470 14.81 46.80 15.88
C GLY A 470 15.69 46.36 14.69
N GLN A 471 16.99 46.12 14.90
CA GLN A 471 17.87 45.56 13.85
C GLN A 471 17.66 44.05 13.65
N HIS A 472 17.29 43.32 14.70
CA HIS A 472 17.05 41.87 14.66
C HIS A 472 15.60 41.55 14.24
N GLN A 473 14.63 42.42 14.58
CA GLN A 473 13.25 42.37 14.09
C GLN A 473 13.15 42.62 12.58
N LEU A 474 14.05 43.42 11.99
CA LEU A 474 14.08 43.60 10.53
C LEU A 474 14.33 42.28 9.79
N ILE A 475 15.06 41.34 10.39
CA ILE A 475 15.30 40.01 9.83
C ILE A 475 14.01 39.16 9.89
N TYR A 476 13.25 39.24 10.99
CA TYR A 476 11.92 38.62 11.12
C TYR A 476 10.92 39.11 10.06
N VAL A 477 11.03 40.36 9.59
CA VAL A 477 10.11 40.95 8.60
C VAL A 477 10.52 40.65 7.14
N ILE A 478 11.80 40.43 6.86
CA ILE A 478 12.29 40.20 5.49
C ILE A 478 11.92 38.80 4.97
N GLU A 479 11.77 37.78 5.84
CA GLU A 479 11.34 36.44 5.40
C GLU A 479 9.81 36.27 5.25
N MET A 480 9.01 37.02 6.02
CA MET A 480 7.53 36.92 5.93
C MET A 480 6.91 37.68 4.74
N THR A 481 7.66 38.52 4.02
CA THR A 481 7.11 39.42 2.99
C THR A 481 7.15 38.90 1.55
N ASN A 482 7.54 37.64 1.30
CA ASN A 482 7.46 37.05 -0.05
C ASN A 482 6.07 36.52 -0.46
N ASN A 483 5.03 36.71 0.36
CA ASN A 483 3.65 36.41 -0.03
C ASN A 483 2.72 37.62 0.14
N LYS A 484 2.39 38.24 -1.02
CA LYS A 484 1.21 39.06 -1.32
C LYS A 484 0.88 40.21 -0.36
N ILE A 485 1.21 41.44 -0.78
CA ILE A 485 0.28 42.56 -0.63
C ILE A 485 0.16 43.28 -1.98
N LYS A 486 -0.95 43.01 -2.68
CA LYS A 486 -1.50 43.95 -3.68
C LYS A 486 -2.02 45.15 -2.88
N HIS A 487 -1.52 46.34 -3.19
CA HIS A 487 -2.18 47.59 -2.84
C HIS A 487 -3.08 48.02 -4.01
N ASP A 488 -4.24 48.58 -3.65
CA ASP A 488 -5.21 49.23 -4.54
C ASP A 488 -4.58 50.22 -5.55
#